data_AF-A0A9D7WMM4-F1
#
_entry.id   AF-A0A9D7WMM4-F1
#
_cell.length_a   1.000
_cell.length_b   1.000
_cell.length_c   1.000
_cell.angle_alpha   90.00
_cell.angle_beta   90.00
_cell.angle_gamma   90.00
#
_symmetry.space_group_name_H-M   'P 1'
#
loop_
_entity.id
_entity.type
_entity.pdbx_description
1 polymer ?
#
loop_
_entity_poly.entity_id
_entity_poly.type
_entity_poly.pdbx_seq_one_letter_code
_entity_poly.pdbx_strand_id
1 'polypeptide(L)'
;MKRFLKISSILFLSFLIASCGKDGCTDPTATNYNPSADKDDNSCIILGCTDSNSINYNPNATDDNGSCIYSNSYLLNGDWNITNLQYETQIDIPILGSQTISGDANDAGYWYFQFPEYTCSNSLNFVTEGIDILGQTLPGVPIDITSEGTWELSNDDNNLLITDLTTGLVSDYQILSIQQDICFLKGIIPFVIDTMGFTINSEIDIEMQLNKQ
;
A
#
# COMPACT_ATOMS: atom_id res chain seq x y z
N MET A 1 -93.16 -29.16 37.18
CA MET A 1 -92.39 -30.31 37.70
C MET A 1 -90.92 -30.14 37.32
N LYS A 2 -90.04 -30.33 38.30
CA LYS A 2 -88.64 -30.81 38.26
C LYS A 2 -87.68 -30.22 37.20
N ARG A 3 -86.65 -29.42 37.50
CA ARG A 3 -85.43 -29.56 38.37
C ARG A 3 -84.16 -29.93 37.56
N PHE A 4 -83.13 -29.10 37.79
CA PHE A 4 -81.67 -29.34 37.80
C PHE A 4 -80.87 -29.26 36.47
N LEU A 5 -79.94 -28.29 36.31
CA LEU A 5 -78.51 -28.19 36.76
C LEU A 5 -77.58 -28.81 35.68
N LYS A 6 -76.54 -28.20 35.08
CA LYS A 6 -75.26 -27.67 35.60
C LYS A 6 -74.43 -27.07 34.44
N ILE A 7 -73.80 -25.92 34.63
CA ILE A 7 -72.32 -25.67 34.71
C ILE A 7 -71.51 -25.82 33.40
N SER A 8 -70.87 -24.70 33.04
CA SER A 8 -69.54 -24.55 32.43
C SER A 8 -69.25 -25.26 31.11
N SER A 9 -69.15 -24.45 30.05
CA SER A 9 -67.93 -24.46 29.24
C SER A 9 -67.79 -23.11 28.55
N ILE A 10 -66.95 -22.27 29.16
CA ILE A 10 -66.19 -21.26 28.44
C ILE A 10 -65.32 -22.06 27.46
N LEU A 11 -65.80 -22.29 26.24
CA LEU A 11 -64.89 -22.66 25.16
C LEU A 11 -64.16 -21.37 24.81
N PHE A 12 -63.00 -21.18 25.44
CA PHE A 12 -62.01 -20.21 25.01
C PHE A 12 -61.85 -20.39 23.51
N LEU A 13 -62.36 -19.43 22.74
CA LEU A 13 -61.93 -19.26 21.36
C LEU A 13 -60.43 -19.00 21.50
N SER A 14 -59.62 -20.04 21.34
CA SER A 14 -58.17 -19.93 21.35
C SER A 14 -57.85 -19.07 20.15
N PHE A 15 -57.77 -17.77 20.39
CA PHE A 15 -57.30 -16.78 19.45
C PHE A 15 -55.87 -17.22 19.18
N LEU A 16 -55.67 -17.95 18.09
CA LEU A 16 -54.37 -18.10 17.46
C LEU A 16 -54.06 -16.68 16.97
N ILE A 17 -53.55 -15.84 17.87
CA ILE A 17 -52.84 -14.64 17.50
C ILE A 17 -51.61 -15.21 16.78
N ALA A 18 -51.72 -15.42 15.48
CA ALA A 18 -50.55 -15.47 14.64
C ALA A 18 -49.95 -14.07 14.78
N SER A 19 -49.05 -13.90 15.75
CA SER A 19 -48.19 -12.74 15.80
C SER A 19 -47.47 -12.76 14.47
N CYS A 20 -47.88 -11.87 13.57
CA CYS A 20 -47.09 -11.55 12.40
C CYS A 20 -45.87 -10.82 12.97
N GLY A 21 -44.89 -11.61 13.39
CA GLY A 21 -43.63 -11.06 13.86
C GLY A 21 -43.11 -10.10 12.80
N LYS A 22 -42.69 -8.91 13.23
CA LYS A 22 -42.02 -7.97 12.36
C LYS A 22 -40.62 -8.51 12.14
N ASP A 23 -40.40 -9.01 10.94
CA ASP A 23 -39.08 -9.35 10.46
C ASP A 23 -38.25 -8.05 10.34
N GLY A 24 -36.99 -8.11 10.75
CA GLY A 24 -36.04 -7.00 10.66
C GLY A 24 -34.78 -7.28 11.48
N CYS A 25 -33.73 -6.49 11.29
CA CYS A 25 -32.50 -6.67 12.05
C CYS A 25 -32.73 -6.53 13.56
N THR A 26 -32.39 -7.56 14.32
CA THR A 26 -32.51 -7.57 15.80
C THR A 26 -31.21 -7.27 16.54
N ASP A 27 -30.09 -7.14 15.83
CA ASP A 27 -28.79 -6.81 16.41
C ASP A 27 -28.69 -5.30 16.72
N PRO A 28 -28.57 -4.89 18.00
CA PRO A 28 -28.48 -3.48 18.39
C PRO A 28 -27.18 -2.79 17.97
N THR A 29 -26.17 -3.54 17.53
CA THR A 29 -24.89 -3.01 17.02
C THR A 29 -24.94 -2.73 15.51
N ALA A 30 -25.94 -3.26 14.80
CA ALA A 30 -26.12 -3.03 13.39
C ALA A 30 -26.68 -1.63 13.10
N THR A 31 -26.26 -1.05 11.98
CA THR A 31 -26.69 0.30 11.55
C THR A 31 -28.17 0.37 11.16
N ASN A 32 -28.76 -0.76 10.80
CA ASN A 32 -30.18 -0.91 10.46
C ASN A 32 -30.97 -1.66 11.54
N TYR A 33 -30.50 -1.65 12.80
CA TYR A 33 -31.23 -2.21 13.94
C TYR A 33 -32.68 -1.72 13.99
N ASN A 34 -33.62 -2.66 14.05
CA ASN A 34 -35.03 -2.40 14.19
C ASN A 34 -35.52 -2.80 15.60
N PRO A 35 -35.71 -1.85 16.54
CA PRO A 35 -36.17 -2.18 17.89
C PRO A 35 -37.62 -2.72 17.93
N SER A 36 -38.36 -2.63 16.83
CA SER A 36 -39.70 -3.22 16.70
C SER A 36 -39.69 -4.62 16.07
N ALA A 37 -38.53 -5.12 15.63
CA ALA A 37 -38.41 -6.48 15.10
C ALA A 37 -38.35 -7.49 16.23
N ASP A 38 -39.11 -8.58 16.09
CA ASP A 38 -39.13 -9.72 17.01
C ASP A 38 -38.56 -11.00 16.37
N LYS A 39 -38.25 -10.96 15.07
CA LYS A 39 -37.54 -12.00 14.33
C LYS A 39 -36.44 -11.39 13.48
N ASP A 40 -35.24 -11.93 13.62
CA ASP A 40 -34.12 -11.54 12.79
C ASP A 40 -34.34 -12.03 11.35
N ASP A 41 -34.21 -11.11 10.40
CA ASP A 41 -34.35 -11.39 8.96
C ASP A 41 -33.00 -11.56 8.25
N ASN A 42 -31.91 -11.62 9.02
CA ASN A 42 -30.52 -11.63 8.54
C ASN A 42 -30.15 -10.43 7.65
N SER A 43 -30.88 -9.30 7.75
CA SER A 43 -30.56 -8.08 7.01
C SER A 43 -29.58 -7.16 7.73
N CYS A 44 -29.10 -7.51 8.93
CA CYS A 44 -28.24 -6.66 9.75
C CYS A 44 -26.97 -6.18 9.01
N ILE A 45 -26.75 -4.87 9.03
CA ILE A 45 -25.59 -4.18 8.45
C ILE A 45 -24.63 -3.79 9.57
N ILE A 46 -23.54 -4.54 9.70
CA ILE A 46 -22.45 -4.30 10.65
C ILE A 46 -21.28 -3.74 9.85
N LEU A 47 -20.92 -2.49 10.12
CA LEU A 47 -19.81 -1.81 9.45
C LEU A 47 -18.47 -2.21 10.08
N GLY A 48 -17.48 -2.50 9.24
CA GLY A 48 -16.10 -2.76 9.65
C GLY A 48 -15.28 -3.28 8.48
N CYS A 49 -13.97 -3.47 8.66
CA CYS A 49 -13.16 -4.03 7.58
C CYS A 49 -13.55 -5.50 7.32
N THR A 50 -13.94 -5.81 6.09
CA THR A 50 -14.32 -7.17 5.67
C THR A 50 -13.17 -7.95 5.04
N ASP A 51 -12.02 -7.32 4.81
CA ASP A 51 -10.85 -7.96 4.19
C ASP A 51 -10.02 -8.72 5.24
N SER A 52 -9.94 -10.05 5.08
CA SER A 52 -9.17 -10.94 5.96
C SER A 52 -7.66 -10.72 5.93
N ASN A 53 -7.14 -9.98 4.94
CA ASN A 53 -5.72 -9.62 4.85
C ASN A 53 -5.38 -8.32 5.58
N SER A 54 -6.39 -7.59 6.07
CA SER A 54 -6.19 -6.38 6.85
C SER A 54 -5.82 -6.68 8.31
N ILE A 55 -5.13 -5.73 8.95
CA ILE A 55 -4.75 -5.78 10.36
C ILE A 55 -5.98 -5.67 11.28
N ASN A 56 -7.02 -4.95 10.85
CA ASN A 56 -8.22 -4.67 11.63
C ASN A 56 -9.47 -5.38 11.07
N TYR A 57 -9.28 -6.54 10.43
CA TYR A 57 -10.36 -7.39 9.94
C TYR A 57 -11.40 -7.67 11.04
N ASN A 58 -12.66 -7.39 10.74
CA ASN A 58 -13.78 -7.70 11.61
C ASN A 58 -14.59 -8.86 11.00
N PRO A 59 -14.51 -10.08 11.55
CA PRO A 59 -15.26 -11.22 11.02
C PRO A 59 -16.79 -11.10 11.17
N ASN A 60 -17.28 -10.15 11.97
CA ASN A 60 -18.71 -9.87 12.11
C ASN A 60 -19.19 -8.74 11.17
N ALA A 61 -18.29 -8.04 10.48
CA ALA A 61 -18.69 -7.01 9.54
C ALA A 61 -19.37 -7.66 8.32
N THR A 62 -20.53 -7.12 7.96
CA THR A 62 -21.27 -7.53 6.76
C THR A 62 -21.04 -6.57 5.59
N ASP A 63 -20.60 -5.33 5.89
CA ASP A 63 -20.33 -4.29 4.91
C ASP A 63 -19.01 -3.58 5.24
N ASP A 64 -18.17 -3.40 4.21
CA ASP A 64 -16.94 -2.64 4.34
C ASP A 64 -17.24 -1.14 4.50
N ASN A 65 -16.56 -0.52 5.46
CA ASN A 65 -16.65 0.92 5.72
C ASN A 65 -15.37 1.67 5.30
N GLY A 66 -14.45 1.02 4.60
CA GLY A 66 -13.18 1.60 4.16
C GLY A 66 -12.19 1.84 5.30
N SER A 67 -12.39 1.19 6.46
CA SER A 67 -11.47 1.30 7.60
C SER A 67 -10.29 0.33 7.54
N CYS A 68 -10.20 -0.54 6.53
CA CYS A 68 -9.15 -1.53 6.41
C CYS A 68 -7.74 -0.92 6.49
N ILE A 69 -6.91 -1.46 7.37
CA ILE A 69 -5.51 -1.07 7.57
C ILE A 69 -4.64 -2.23 7.08
N TYR A 70 -3.71 -1.93 6.17
CA TYR A 70 -2.79 -2.91 5.59
C TYR A 70 -1.36 -2.65 6.05
N SER A 71 -0.54 -3.70 6.14
CA SER A 71 0.90 -3.54 6.35
C SER A 71 1.58 -3.03 5.09
N ASN A 72 2.73 -2.36 5.25
CA ASN A 72 3.51 -1.91 4.10
C ASN A 72 3.97 -3.08 3.24
N SER A 73 4.29 -4.24 3.83
CA SER A 73 4.62 -5.45 3.07
C SER A 73 3.49 -5.90 2.15
N TYR A 74 2.24 -5.81 2.62
CA TYR A 74 1.07 -6.12 1.80
C TYR A 74 0.87 -5.08 0.69
N LEU A 75 1.01 -3.79 1.02
CA LEU A 75 0.83 -2.70 0.05
C LEU A 75 1.90 -2.74 -1.05
N LEU A 76 3.16 -3.02 -0.71
CA LEU A 76 4.28 -3.12 -1.65
C LEU A 76 4.13 -4.27 -2.65
N ASN A 77 3.44 -5.36 -2.30
CA ASN A 77 3.29 -6.52 -3.17
C ASN A 77 2.70 -6.16 -4.54
N GLY A 78 3.38 -6.52 -5.62
CA GLY A 78 2.94 -6.31 -7.00
C GLY A 78 3.93 -5.53 -7.87
N ASP A 79 3.45 -5.14 -9.04
CA ASP A 79 4.20 -4.44 -10.08
C ASP A 79 4.05 -2.92 -9.93
N TRP A 80 5.18 -2.21 -9.97
CA TRP A 80 5.27 -0.76 -9.79
C TRP A 80 6.08 -0.12 -10.90
N ASN A 81 5.55 0.93 -11.52
CA ASN A 81 6.28 1.76 -12.47
C ASN A 81 6.81 3.02 -11.81
N ILE A 82 8.07 3.37 -12.03
CA ILE A 82 8.67 4.62 -11.59
C ILE A 82 8.24 5.73 -12.56
N THR A 83 7.10 6.35 -12.26
CA THR A 83 6.49 7.34 -13.15
C THR A 83 7.18 8.69 -13.11
N ASN A 84 7.77 9.06 -11.97
CA ASN A 84 8.53 10.27 -11.80
C ASN A 84 9.69 10.00 -10.83
N LEU A 85 10.87 10.49 -11.18
CA LEU A 85 12.08 10.39 -10.38
C LEU A 85 12.76 11.76 -10.39
N GLN A 86 12.92 12.35 -9.22
CA GLN A 86 13.74 13.55 -9.03
C GLN A 86 15.10 13.13 -8.51
N TYR A 87 16.15 13.80 -8.96
CA TYR A 87 17.49 13.54 -8.49
C TYR A 87 18.29 14.82 -8.26
N GLU A 88 19.20 14.76 -7.30
CA GLU A 88 20.15 15.82 -7.01
C GLU A 88 21.48 15.24 -6.52
N THR A 89 22.59 15.84 -6.92
CA THR A 89 23.93 15.50 -6.40
C THR A 89 24.87 16.68 -6.56
N GLN A 90 25.93 16.69 -5.73
CA GLN A 90 27.03 17.65 -5.81
C GLN A 90 28.32 16.88 -6.08
N ILE A 91 28.96 17.17 -7.22
CA ILE A 91 30.21 16.54 -7.63
C ILE A 91 31.38 17.52 -7.53
N ASP A 92 32.50 17.08 -6.97
CA ASP A 92 33.73 17.87 -6.91
C ASP A 92 34.66 17.54 -8.08
N ILE A 93 34.80 18.50 -9.00
CA ILE A 93 35.69 18.35 -10.15
C ILE A 93 37.05 18.99 -9.81
N PRO A 94 38.19 18.27 -9.93
CA PRO A 94 39.52 18.72 -9.47
C PRO A 94 40.04 20.07 -9.98
N ILE A 95 39.42 20.66 -11.01
CA ILE A 95 39.83 21.93 -11.64
C ILE A 95 38.71 22.98 -11.59
N LEU A 96 37.47 22.56 -11.37
CA LEU A 96 36.27 23.39 -11.54
C LEU A 96 35.49 23.57 -10.23
N GLY A 97 35.92 22.89 -9.17
CA GLY A 97 35.23 22.90 -7.89
C GLY A 97 33.92 22.12 -7.95
N SER A 98 33.04 22.42 -7.00
CA SER A 98 31.77 21.72 -6.84
C SER A 98 30.74 22.14 -7.88
N GLN A 99 30.08 21.16 -8.48
CA GLN A 99 29.00 21.34 -9.45
C GLN A 99 27.77 20.59 -8.95
N THR A 100 26.60 21.19 -9.09
CA THR A 100 25.32 20.55 -8.79
C THR A 100 24.73 19.98 -10.06
N ILE A 101 24.28 18.73 -9.99
CA ILE A 101 23.49 18.06 -11.03
C ILE A 101 22.13 17.79 -10.40
N SER A 102 21.08 18.25 -11.05
CA SER A 102 19.71 18.00 -10.61
C SER A 102 18.80 17.89 -11.82
N GLY A 103 17.73 17.12 -11.70
CA GLY A 103 16.74 17.02 -12.76
C GLY A 103 15.64 16.03 -12.43
N ASP A 104 14.84 15.74 -13.44
CA ASP A 104 13.78 14.73 -13.39
C ASP A 104 13.93 13.69 -14.50
N ALA A 105 13.43 12.50 -14.22
CA ALA A 105 13.27 11.41 -15.17
C ALA A 105 11.85 10.86 -15.04
N ASN A 106 11.17 10.75 -16.18
CA ASN A 106 9.86 10.15 -16.27
C ASN A 106 10.00 8.72 -16.82
N ASP A 107 9.13 7.81 -16.37
CA ASP A 107 9.16 6.40 -16.77
C ASP A 107 10.55 5.75 -16.53
N ALA A 108 11.18 6.06 -15.40
CA ALA A 108 12.56 5.72 -15.08
C ALA A 108 12.78 4.22 -14.77
N GLY A 109 11.77 3.37 -14.92
CA GLY A 109 11.89 1.93 -14.73
C GLY A 109 10.72 1.31 -13.99
N TYR A 110 10.93 0.12 -13.44
CA TYR A 110 9.91 -0.67 -12.76
C TYR A 110 10.48 -1.52 -11.65
N TRP A 111 9.69 -1.73 -10.61
CA TRP A 111 9.99 -2.59 -9.47
C TRP A 111 8.86 -3.62 -9.31
N TYR A 112 9.22 -4.85 -8.99
CA TYR A 112 8.28 -5.93 -8.73
C TYR A 112 8.59 -6.55 -7.38
N PHE A 113 7.61 -6.56 -6.47
CA PHE A 113 7.73 -7.16 -5.15
C PHE A 113 6.79 -8.34 -5.01
N GLN A 114 7.27 -9.42 -4.41
CA GLN A 114 6.45 -10.57 -4.05
C GLN A 114 6.35 -10.70 -2.53
N PHE A 115 5.13 -10.79 -2.04
CA PHE A 115 4.79 -11.13 -0.68
C PHE A 115 3.80 -12.32 -0.71
N PRO A 116 4.01 -13.37 0.10
CA PRO A 116 4.89 -13.46 1.27
C PRO A 116 6.31 -14.01 1.02
N GLU A 117 6.75 -14.16 -0.23
CA GLU A 117 8.06 -14.74 -0.57
C GLU A 117 9.25 -13.81 -0.30
N TYR A 118 9.01 -12.49 -0.18
CA TYR A 118 10.03 -11.46 0.05
C TYR A 118 11.12 -11.40 -1.04
N THR A 119 10.74 -11.72 -2.28
CA THR A 119 11.59 -11.60 -3.48
C THR A 119 11.24 -10.34 -4.25
N CYS A 120 12.21 -9.77 -4.97
CA CYS A 120 12.00 -8.61 -5.81
C CYS A 120 12.84 -8.63 -7.09
N SER A 121 12.32 -7.96 -8.12
CA SER A 121 13.04 -7.60 -9.35
C SER A 121 12.94 -6.10 -9.53
N ASN A 122 14.00 -5.44 -9.95
CA ASN A 122 13.94 -4.03 -10.29
C ASN A 122 14.81 -3.68 -11.48
N SER A 123 14.34 -2.68 -12.23
CA SER A 123 15.11 -1.98 -13.25
C SER A 123 14.91 -0.48 -13.03
N LEU A 124 16.02 0.25 -12.93
CA LEU A 124 16.08 1.70 -12.85
C LEU A 124 17.01 2.17 -13.96
N ASN A 125 16.45 2.90 -14.93
CA ASN A 125 17.14 3.33 -16.14
C ASN A 125 16.78 4.78 -16.46
N PHE A 126 17.74 5.68 -16.27
CA PHE A 126 17.62 7.08 -16.69
C PHE A 126 18.99 7.67 -17.00
N VAL A 127 19.01 8.84 -17.64
CA VAL A 127 20.24 9.60 -17.89
C VAL A 127 20.10 10.94 -17.19
N THR A 128 21.09 11.32 -16.38
CA THR A 128 21.08 12.63 -15.72
C THR A 128 21.15 13.75 -16.75
N GLU A 129 20.83 14.97 -16.35
CA GLU A 129 21.16 16.15 -17.14
C GLU A 129 22.68 16.26 -17.32
N GLY A 130 23.08 16.81 -18.47
CA GLY A 130 24.47 17.13 -18.76
C GLY A 130 24.94 18.33 -17.95
N ILE A 131 26.26 18.48 -17.83
CA ILE A 131 26.86 19.59 -17.06
C ILE A 131 27.46 20.59 -18.04
N ASP A 132 26.97 21.82 -18.01
CA ASP A 132 27.51 22.91 -18.82
C ASP A 132 28.68 23.60 -18.13
N ILE A 133 29.88 23.44 -18.69
CA ILE A 133 31.11 23.97 -18.11
C ILE A 133 31.89 24.73 -19.18
N LEU A 134 32.11 26.04 -18.95
CA LEU A 134 32.96 26.89 -19.81
C LEU A 134 32.60 26.81 -21.32
N GLY A 135 31.32 26.61 -21.65
CA GLY A 135 30.84 26.49 -23.03
C GLY A 135 30.99 25.10 -23.65
N GLN A 136 31.34 24.08 -22.86
CA GLN A 136 31.30 22.67 -23.22
C GLN A 136 30.29 21.93 -22.34
N THR A 137 29.36 21.21 -22.98
CA THR A 137 28.40 20.35 -22.28
C THR A 137 29.01 18.96 -22.10
N LEU A 138 29.21 18.54 -20.86
CA LEU A 138 29.47 17.14 -20.55
C LEU A 138 28.16 16.35 -20.68
N PRO A 139 28.18 15.16 -21.31
CA PRO A 139 26.97 14.35 -21.43
C PRO A 139 26.49 13.93 -20.04
N GLY A 140 25.18 13.72 -19.93
CA GLY A 140 24.58 13.14 -18.76
C GLY A 140 25.15 11.77 -18.41
N VAL A 141 25.08 11.41 -17.13
CA VAL A 141 25.54 10.12 -16.64
C VAL A 141 24.39 9.12 -16.77
N PRO A 142 24.57 8.01 -17.52
CA PRO A 142 23.58 6.96 -17.55
C PRO A 142 23.58 6.21 -16.21
N ILE A 143 22.40 6.11 -15.60
CA ILE A 143 22.12 5.26 -14.45
C ILE A 143 21.32 4.07 -14.99
N ASP A 144 21.91 2.87 -14.90
CA ASP A 144 21.28 1.63 -15.34
C ASP A 144 21.54 0.55 -14.28
N ILE A 145 20.55 0.35 -13.42
CA ILE A 145 20.58 -0.60 -12.32
C ILE A 145 19.48 -1.60 -12.55
N THR A 146 19.86 -2.85 -12.80
CA THR A 146 18.93 -3.96 -12.87
C THR A 146 19.39 -5.04 -11.91
N SER A 147 18.51 -5.45 -11.00
CA SER A 147 18.82 -6.45 -9.99
C SER A 147 17.63 -7.36 -9.70
N GLU A 148 17.96 -8.61 -9.37
CA GLU A 148 17.06 -9.59 -8.78
C GLU A 148 17.52 -9.82 -7.35
N GLY A 149 16.57 -9.86 -6.42
CA GLY A 149 16.88 -9.68 -5.01
C GLY A 149 15.87 -10.24 -4.04
N THR A 150 16.17 -10.01 -2.77
CA THR A 150 15.23 -10.10 -1.67
C THR A 150 15.00 -8.73 -1.07
N TRP A 151 13.86 -8.53 -0.43
CA TRP A 151 13.57 -7.28 0.27
C TRP A 151 13.07 -7.53 1.68
N GLU A 152 13.34 -6.59 2.58
CA GLU A 152 12.79 -6.58 3.92
C GLU A 152 12.49 -5.15 4.37
N LEU A 153 11.60 -5.03 5.37
CA LEU A 153 11.30 -3.76 5.99
C LEU A 153 11.95 -3.67 7.36
N SER A 154 12.44 -2.48 7.68
CA SER A 154 13.02 -2.14 8.98
C SER A 154 12.47 -0.79 9.46
N ASN A 155 12.81 -0.40 10.69
CA ASN A 155 12.42 0.89 11.28
C ASN A 155 10.91 1.15 11.24
N ASP A 156 10.14 0.29 11.92
CA ASP A 156 8.67 0.33 11.97
C ASP A 156 8.05 0.34 10.57
N ASP A 157 8.57 -0.51 9.69
CA ASP A 157 8.15 -0.70 8.31
C ASP A 157 8.35 0.51 7.37
N ASN A 158 9.14 1.51 7.76
CA ASN A 158 9.38 2.72 6.96
C ASN A 158 10.66 2.69 6.13
N ASN A 159 11.49 1.66 6.30
CA ASN A 159 12.74 1.55 5.58
C ASN A 159 12.82 0.24 4.81
N LEU A 160 12.92 0.35 3.49
CA LEU A 160 12.98 -0.76 2.55
C LEU A 160 14.44 -1.09 2.24
N LEU A 161 14.84 -2.31 2.57
CA LEU A 161 16.16 -2.84 2.28
C LEU A 161 16.03 -3.81 1.10
N ILE A 162 16.75 -3.55 0.01
CA ILE A 162 16.82 -4.43 -1.17
C ILE A 162 18.21 -5.05 -1.21
N THR A 163 18.28 -6.38 -1.16
CA THR A 163 19.53 -7.13 -1.29
C THR A 163 19.60 -7.79 -2.66
N ASP A 164 20.56 -7.38 -3.48
CA ASP A 164 20.86 -8.02 -4.77
C ASP A 164 21.48 -9.40 -4.53
N LEU A 165 20.87 -10.45 -5.11
CA LEU A 165 21.33 -11.83 -4.94
C LEU A 165 22.62 -12.14 -5.70
N THR A 166 22.97 -11.35 -6.69
CA THR A 166 24.18 -11.52 -7.50
C THR A 166 25.38 -10.87 -6.84
N THR A 167 25.23 -9.63 -6.37
CA THR A 167 26.33 -8.84 -5.81
C THR A 167 26.41 -8.89 -4.29
N GLY A 168 25.30 -9.22 -3.61
CA GLY A 168 25.16 -9.11 -2.16
C GLY A 168 25.08 -7.67 -1.66
N LEU A 169 25.00 -6.68 -2.55
CA LEU A 169 24.85 -5.29 -2.19
C LEU A 169 23.46 -5.05 -1.62
N VAL A 170 23.41 -4.26 -0.54
CA VAL A 170 22.16 -3.83 0.09
C VAL A 170 21.94 -2.37 -0.23
N SER A 171 20.82 -2.07 -0.87
CA SER A 171 20.34 -0.72 -1.11
C SER A 171 19.27 -0.37 -0.08
N ASP A 172 19.32 0.85 0.43
CA ASP A 172 18.43 1.37 1.47
C ASP A 172 17.55 2.46 0.87
N TYR A 173 16.23 2.32 1.04
CA TYR A 173 15.23 3.27 0.58
C TYR A 173 14.24 3.60 1.69
N GLN A 174 14.14 4.87 2.03
CA GLN A 174 13.11 5.36 2.93
C GLN A 174 11.75 5.39 2.21
N ILE A 175 10.75 4.75 2.81
CA ILE A 175 9.35 4.87 2.39
C ILE A 175 8.80 6.17 2.98
N LEU A 176 8.55 7.16 2.12
CA LEU A 176 7.96 8.45 2.53
C LEU A 176 6.45 8.31 2.72
N SER A 177 5.79 7.53 1.87
CA SER A 177 4.38 7.20 1.95
C SER A 177 4.06 6.02 1.03
N ILE A 178 3.14 5.16 1.44
CA ILE A 178 2.61 4.09 0.59
C ILE A 178 1.09 3.97 0.76
N GLN A 179 0.41 3.81 -0.35
CA GLN A 179 -1.03 3.53 -0.46
C GLN A 179 -1.21 2.40 -1.47
N GLN A 180 -2.47 2.05 -1.76
CA GLN A 180 -2.79 0.90 -2.62
C GLN A 180 -2.18 1.00 -4.03
N ASP A 181 -2.17 2.20 -4.61
CA ASP A 181 -1.77 2.41 -6.02
C ASP A 181 -0.59 3.37 -6.19
N ILE A 182 -0.08 3.96 -5.11
CA ILE A 182 1.02 4.95 -5.16
C ILE A 182 1.99 4.76 -3.99
N CYS A 183 3.29 4.86 -4.30
CA CYS A 183 4.37 4.77 -3.33
C CYS A 183 5.40 5.87 -3.60
N PHE A 184 5.90 6.51 -2.55
CA PHE A 184 6.96 7.50 -2.60
C PHE A 184 8.16 6.98 -1.83
N LEU A 185 9.30 6.89 -2.51
CA LEU A 185 10.55 6.38 -1.97
C LEU A 185 11.64 7.43 -2.08
N LYS A 186 12.55 7.44 -1.12
CA LYS A 186 13.79 8.22 -1.16
C LYS A 186 14.97 7.30 -0.97
N GLY A 187 16.04 7.48 -1.74
CA GLY A 187 17.23 6.65 -1.64
C GLY A 187 18.47 7.37 -2.11
N ILE A 188 19.61 6.70 -1.96
CA ILE A 188 20.92 7.17 -2.42
C ILE A 188 21.51 6.10 -3.32
N ILE A 189 21.95 6.49 -4.51
CA ILE A 189 22.58 5.59 -5.47
C ILE A 189 24.06 5.97 -5.63
N PRO A 190 25.01 5.07 -5.35
CA PRO A 190 26.40 5.30 -5.66
C PRO A 190 26.63 5.21 -7.18
N PHE A 191 27.44 6.10 -7.72
CA PHE A 191 27.82 6.09 -9.12
C PHE A 191 29.25 6.59 -9.34
N VAL A 192 29.81 6.27 -10.51
CA VAL A 192 31.18 6.63 -10.87
C VAL A 192 31.17 7.42 -12.17
N ILE A 193 31.85 8.56 -12.18
CA ILE A 193 32.08 9.36 -13.38
C ILE A 193 33.53 9.20 -13.80
N ASP A 194 33.74 8.70 -15.01
CA ASP A 194 35.05 8.70 -15.68
C ASP A 194 35.08 9.80 -16.73
N THR A 195 35.75 10.92 -16.43
CA THR A 195 35.84 12.06 -17.34
C THR A 195 37.17 12.78 -17.22
N MET A 196 37.66 13.33 -18.34
CA MET A 196 38.89 14.13 -18.39
C MET A 196 40.14 13.48 -17.77
N GLY A 197 40.19 12.14 -17.72
CA GLY A 197 41.28 11.39 -17.09
C GLY A 197 41.20 11.27 -15.56
N PHE A 198 40.06 11.61 -14.97
CA PHE A 198 39.75 11.44 -13.55
C PHE A 198 38.60 10.44 -13.38
N THR A 199 38.65 9.72 -12.25
CA THR A 199 37.55 8.88 -11.75
C THR A 199 37.00 9.54 -10.49
N ILE A 200 35.71 9.87 -10.51
CA ILE A 200 35.01 10.51 -9.39
C ILE A 200 33.98 9.51 -8.88
N ASN A 201 34.11 9.09 -7.62
CA ASN A 201 33.07 8.35 -6.92
C ASN A 201 32.13 9.36 -6.28
N SER A 202 30.84 9.21 -6.52
CA SER A 202 29.83 10.09 -5.99
C SER A 202 28.55 9.31 -5.69
N GLU A 203 27.57 10.00 -5.14
CA GLU A 203 26.28 9.48 -4.73
C GLU A 203 25.21 10.44 -5.23
N ILE A 204 24.10 9.90 -5.72
CA ILE A 204 22.96 10.67 -6.18
C ILE A 204 21.77 10.43 -5.27
N ASP A 205 21.26 11.51 -4.68
CA ASP A 205 20.01 11.49 -3.93
C ASP A 205 18.87 11.38 -4.93
N ILE A 206 17.96 10.45 -4.71
CA ILE A 206 16.79 10.24 -5.55
C ILE A 206 15.49 10.24 -4.72
N GLU A 207 14.44 10.82 -5.30
CA GLU A 207 13.07 10.72 -4.82
C GLU A 207 12.19 10.18 -5.95
N MET A 208 11.56 9.04 -5.73
CA MET A 208 10.79 8.30 -6.72
C MET A 208 9.31 8.29 -6.36
N GLN A 209 8.47 8.52 -7.36
CA GLN A 209 7.05 8.21 -7.33
C GLN A 209 6.80 6.96 -8.17
N LEU A 210 6.27 5.94 -7.51
CA LEU A 210 5.89 4.68 -8.12
C LEU A 210 4.37 4.56 -8.17
N ASN A 211 3.84 4.14 -9.31
CA ASN A 211 2.43 3.83 -9.49
C ASN A 211 2.26 2.33 -9.76
N LYS A 212 1.27 1.72 -9.11
CA LYS A 212 0.97 0.29 -9.28
C LYS A 212 0.31 0.01 -10.63
N GLN A 213 0.65 -1.13 -11.25
CA GLN A 213 0.01 -1.58 -12.50
C GLN A 213 -1.28 -2.38 -12.27
#